data_AF-A0A537D8Z5-F1
#
_entry.id   AF-A0A537D8Z5-F1
#
_cell.length_a   1.000
_cell.length_b   1.000
_cell.length_c   1.000
_cell.angle_alpha   90.00
_cell.angle_beta   90.00
_cell.angle_gamma   90.00
#
_symmetry.space_group_name_H-M   'P 1'
#
loop_
_entity.id
_entity.type
_entity.pdbx_description
1 polymer ?
#
loop_
_entity_poly.entity_id
_entity_poly.type
_entity_poly.pdbx_seq_one_letter_code
_entity_poly.pdbx_strand_id
1 'polypeptide(L)'
;MRRYVEWEVNAEKFGTVTTSASTIRKFFDYLTIEQAKEMGSWWGENQAPGIITFWFKKFDFDSVLKALEFLGAQYGRAFTSDYAFDGRSHTLIVKHDMGLKASVFYAEAVKAAFSHLGLGTDIFVTDDQVIAISPPDPAHPLNRSYEGAADLKYPTSATSRPIPKLRRGQRADSDSPAKSDN
;
A
#
# COMPACT_ATOMS: atom_id res chain seq x y z
N MET A 1 21.35 -8.03 16.16
CA MET A 1 21.53 -9.17 15.24
C MET A 1 20.34 -10.13 15.21
N ARG A 2 19.73 -10.54 16.34
CA ARG A 2 18.57 -11.47 16.34
C ARG A 2 17.36 -11.03 15.47
N ARG A 3 16.97 -9.75 15.51
CA ARG A 3 15.85 -9.22 14.70
C ARG A 3 16.03 -9.44 13.19
N TYR A 4 17.20 -9.14 12.64
CA TYR A 4 17.46 -9.32 11.21
C TYR A 4 17.42 -10.80 10.79
N VAL A 5 17.93 -11.70 11.63
CA VAL A 5 17.94 -13.15 11.36
C VAL A 5 16.53 -13.74 11.38
N GLU A 6 15.69 -13.33 12.33
CA GLU A 6 14.30 -13.80 12.41
C GLU A 6 13.45 -13.33 11.23
N TRP A 7 13.70 -12.12 10.70
CA TRP A 7 13.03 -11.63 9.51
C TRP A 7 13.57 -12.28 8.24
N GLU A 8 14.89 -12.27 7.97
CA GLU A 8 15.42 -12.80 6.70
C GLU A 8 15.05 -14.27 6.48
N VAL A 9 15.14 -15.11 7.51
CA VAL A 9 14.78 -16.55 7.44
C VAL A 9 13.28 -16.78 7.16
N ASN A 10 12.41 -15.83 7.51
CA ASN A 10 10.97 -15.95 7.31
C ASN A 10 10.46 -15.13 6.12
N ALA A 11 11.15 -14.06 5.74
CA ALA A 11 10.90 -13.21 4.57
C ALA A 11 11.03 -14.00 3.27
N GLU A 12 12.02 -14.89 3.19
CA GLU A 12 12.19 -15.82 2.05
C GLU A 12 10.94 -16.68 1.81
N LYS A 13 10.22 -17.08 2.87
CA LYS A 13 8.99 -17.90 2.76
C LYS A 13 7.84 -17.15 2.11
N PHE A 14 7.88 -15.82 2.11
CA PHE A 14 6.88 -14.95 1.47
C PHE A 14 7.38 -14.35 0.16
N GLY A 15 8.59 -14.72 -0.30
CA GLY A 15 9.20 -14.17 -1.51
C GLY A 15 9.45 -12.66 -1.45
N THR A 16 9.52 -12.08 -0.25
CA THR A 16 9.72 -10.63 -0.11
C THR A 16 11.16 -10.27 -0.43
N VAL A 17 11.35 -9.16 -1.15
CA VAL A 17 12.67 -8.62 -1.49
C VAL A 17 12.88 -7.27 -0.84
N THR A 18 14.11 -7.01 -0.38
CA THR A 18 14.48 -5.70 0.18
C THR A 18 14.86 -4.73 -0.94
N THR A 19 14.31 -3.52 -0.92
CA THR A 19 14.66 -2.44 -1.86
C THR A 19 14.62 -1.07 -1.18
N SER A 20 15.08 -0.02 -1.85
CA SER A 20 15.09 1.34 -1.29
C SER A 20 13.70 1.97 -1.32
N ALA A 21 13.38 2.79 -0.30
CA ALA A 21 12.14 3.58 -0.26
C ALA A 21 11.98 4.46 -1.51
N SER A 22 13.07 5.02 -2.03
CA SER A 22 13.09 5.79 -3.28
C SER A 22 12.68 4.97 -4.51
N THR A 23 13.02 3.68 -4.54
CA THR A 23 12.61 2.78 -5.63
C THR A 23 11.12 2.46 -5.53
N ILE A 24 10.61 2.20 -4.32
CA ILE A 24 9.18 2.00 -4.09
C ILE A 24 8.37 3.24 -4.46
N ARG A 25 8.80 4.43 -4.02
CA ARG A 25 8.19 5.70 -4.42
C ARG A 25 8.15 5.83 -5.94
N LYS A 26 9.25 5.50 -6.63
CA LYS A 26 9.28 5.55 -8.09
C LYS A 26 8.33 4.55 -8.75
N PHE A 27 8.09 3.39 -8.14
CA PHE A 27 7.06 2.47 -8.62
C PHE A 27 5.66 3.06 -8.48
N PHE A 28 5.34 3.66 -7.34
CA PHE A 28 4.06 4.36 -7.17
C PHE A 28 3.87 5.50 -8.18
N ASP A 29 4.93 6.25 -8.51
CA ASP A 29 4.86 7.31 -9.52
C ASP A 29 4.34 6.81 -10.88
N TYR A 30 4.61 5.55 -11.24
CA TYR A 30 4.17 4.96 -12.51
C TYR A 30 2.71 4.49 -12.53
N LEU A 31 2.08 4.31 -11.35
CA LEU A 31 0.69 3.86 -11.27
C LEU A 31 -0.28 4.99 -11.58
N THR A 32 -1.49 4.67 -12.04
CA THR A 32 -2.64 5.57 -11.88
C THR A 32 -3.20 5.47 -10.46
N ILE A 33 -4.10 6.37 -10.08
CA ILE A 33 -4.80 6.27 -8.79
C ILE A 33 -5.62 4.98 -8.73
N GLU A 34 -6.29 4.62 -9.83
CA GLU A 34 -7.12 3.42 -9.94
C GLU A 34 -6.28 2.14 -9.81
N GLN A 35 -5.10 2.11 -10.43
CA GLN A 35 -4.17 0.99 -10.27
C GLN A 35 -3.64 0.88 -8.84
N ALA A 36 -3.36 2.00 -8.18
CA ALA A 36 -2.97 2.00 -6.77
C ALA A 36 -4.11 1.50 -5.87
N LYS A 37 -5.36 1.84 -6.18
CA LYS A 37 -6.53 1.32 -5.46
C LYS A 37 -6.65 -0.18 -5.60
N GLU A 38 -6.70 -0.67 -6.84
CA GLU A 38 -6.83 -2.10 -7.16
C GLU A 38 -5.71 -2.90 -6.48
N MET A 39 -4.47 -2.43 -6.58
CA MET A 39 -3.33 -3.08 -5.94
C MET A 39 -3.46 -3.09 -4.41
N GLY A 40 -3.94 -2.00 -3.80
CA GLY A 40 -4.14 -1.89 -2.36
C GLY A 40 -5.24 -2.82 -1.85
N SER A 41 -6.39 -2.84 -2.50
CA SER A 41 -7.50 -3.75 -2.20
C SER A 41 -7.04 -5.20 -2.34
N TRP A 42 -6.43 -5.56 -3.48
CA TRP A 42 -5.93 -6.91 -3.70
C TRP A 42 -4.92 -7.34 -2.63
N TRP A 43 -3.98 -6.46 -2.26
CA TRP A 43 -2.99 -6.76 -1.24
C TRP A 43 -3.63 -6.96 0.14
N GLY A 44 -4.57 -6.09 0.53
CA GLY A 44 -5.28 -6.19 1.80
C GLY A 44 -6.21 -7.41 1.90
N GLU A 45 -6.77 -7.84 0.78
CA GLU A 45 -7.68 -9.00 0.71
C GLU A 45 -6.93 -10.35 0.62
N ASN A 46 -5.82 -10.38 -0.12
CA ASN A 46 -5.18 -11.65 -0.51
C ASN A 46 -3.85 -11.89 0.22
N GLN A 47 -3.03 -10.85 0.41
CA GLN A 47 -1.68 -11.00 0.97
C GLN A 47 -1.67 -10.76 2.49
N ALA A 48 -2.31 -9.67 2.95
CA ALA A 48 -2.27 -9.27 4.34
C ALA A 48 -2.77 -10.37 5.31
N PRO A 49 -3.93 -11.04 5.07
CA PRO A 49 -4.44 -12.04 6.00
C PRO A 49 -3.52 -13.24 6.17
N GLY A 50 -2.89 -13.69 5.07
CA GLY A 50 -1.92 -14.80 5.10
C GLY A 50 -0.67 -14.46 5.91
N ILE A 51 -0.11 -13.26 5.70
CA ILE A 51 1.06 -12.78 6.44
C ILE A 51 0.74 -12.66 7.93
N ILE A 52 -0.38 -12.00 8.27
CA ILE A 52 -0.81 -11.79 9.66
C ILE A 52 -1.04 -13.12 10.37
N THR A 53 -1.80 -14.02 9.75
CA THR A 53 -2.12 -15.33 10.35
C THR A 53 -0.87 -16.19 10.52
N PHE A 54 0.08 -16.13 9.60
CA PHE A 54 1.33 -16.90 9.74
C PHE A 54 2.14 -16.48 10.97
N TRP A 55 2.31 -15.17 11.18
CA TRP A 55 3.14 -14.63 12.26
C TRP A 55 2.41 -14.63 13.61
N PHE A 56 1.14 -14.26 13.63
CA PHE A 56 0.38 -14.08 14.87
C PHE A 56 -0.58 -15.24 15.19
N LYS A 57 -0.70 -16.23 14.30
CA LYS A 57 -1.54 -17.43 14.44
C LYS A 57 -3.05 -17.17 14.52
N LYS A 58 -3.48 -15.93 14.33
CA LYS A 58 -4.86 -15.46 14.36
C LYS A 58 -5.01 -14.24 13.45
N PHE A 59 -6.24 -13.93 13.08
CA PHE A 59 -6.61 -12.70 12.38
C PHE A 59 -7.70 -11.99 13.18
N ASP A 60 -7.28 -11.08 14.06
CA ASP A 60 -8.11 -10.19 14.85
C ASP A 60 -7.51 -8.76 14.87
N PHE A 61 -8.24 -7.79 15.42
CA PHE A 61 -7.84 -6.38 15.43
C PHE A 61 -6.45 -6.15 16.05
N ASP A 62 -6.16 -6.82 17.17
CA ASP A 62 -4.86 -6.76 17.84
C ASP A 62 -3.72 -7.30 16.94
N SER A 63 -3.94 -8.42 16.25
CA SER A 63 -2.95 -8.95 15.29
C SER A 63 -2.75 -8.04 14.08
N VAL A 64 -3.78 -7.34 13.61
CA VAL A 64 -3.67 -6.35 12.52
C VAL A 64 -2.82 -5.16 12.96
N LEU A 65 -3.06 -4.60 14.15
CA LEU A 65 -2.24 -3.51 14.68
C LEU A 65 -0.77 -3.93 14.86
N LYS A 66 -0.54 -5.12 15.45
CA LYS A 66 0.81 -5.67 15.58
C LYS A 66 1.48 -5.88 14.23
N ALA A 67 0.73 -6.27 13.20
CA ALA A 67 1.26 -6.43 11.85
C ALA A 67 1.62 -5.10 11.21
N LEU A 68 0.86 -4.03 11.44
CA LEU A 68 1.21 -2.68 10.96
C LEU A 68 2.51 -2.18 11.61
N GLU A 69 2.68 -2.40 12.93
CA GLU A 69 3.93 -2.08 13.62
C GLU A 69 5.11 -2.94 13.10
N PHE A 70 4.86 -4.23 12.90
CA PHE A 70 5.86 -5.21 12.44
C PHE A 70 6.30 -4.94 11.00
N LEU A 71 5.35 -4.81 10.06
CA LEU A 71 5.60 -4.62 8.62
C LEU A 71 6.06 -3.19 8.31
N GLY A 72 5.46 -2.18 8.95
CA GLY A 72 5.78 -0.77 8.72
C GLY A 72 7.07 -0.33 9.39
N ALA A 73 7.08 -0.32 10.72
CA ALA A 73 8.14 0.34 11.49
C ALA A 73 9.36 -0.55 11.75
N GLN A 74 9.16 -1.86 11.95
CA GLN A 74 10.24 -2.73 12.43
C GLN A 74 11.08 -3.40 11.36
N TYR A 75 10.51 -3.69 10.18
CA TYR A 75 11.21 -4.47 9.12
C TYR A 75 11.16 -3.82 7.74
N GLY A 76 10.02 -3.28 7.30
CA GLY A 76 9.91 -2.67 5.97
C GLY A 76 10.43 -1.23 5.88
N ARG A 77 10.43 -0.50 7.01
CA ARG A 77 10.65 0.97 7.08
C ARG A 77 9.83 1.73 6.04
N ALA A 78 8.72 1.15 5.59
CA ALA A 78 7.90 1.68 4.51
C ALA A 78 6.93 2.75 5.01
N PHE A 79 6.54 2.65 6.29
CA PHE A 79 5.69 3.61 6.97
C PHE A 79 5.89 3.51 8.49
N THR A 80 5.43 4.52 9.22
CA THR A 80 5.16 4.42 10.66
C THR A 80 3.66 4.43 10.89
N SER A 81 3.21 3.86 12.01
CA SER A 81 1.81 3.86 12.39
C SER A 81 1.61 4.30 13.83
N ASP A 82 0.62 5.14 14.07
CA ASP A 82 0.13 5.51 15.40
C ASP A 82 -1.31 4.99 15.58
N TYR A 83 -1.65 4.54 16.78
CA TYR A 83 -2.99 4.04 17.10
C TYR A 83 -3.52 4.70 18.39
N ALA A 84 -4.80 5.05 18.39
CA ALA A 84 -5.52 5.56 19.55
C ALA A 84 -6.94 4.98 19.62
N PHE A 85 -7.46 4.87 20.84
CA PHE A 85 -8.85 4.50 21.12
C PHE A 85 -9.42 5.44 22.18
N ASP A 86 -10.52 6.12 21.86
CA ASP A 86 -11.15 7.11 22.76
C ASP A 86 -12.35 6.54 23.54
N GLY A 87 -12.60 5.23 23.45
CA GLY A 87 -13.79 4.57 24.01
C GLY A 87 -14.99 4.52 23.05
N ARG A 88 -14.93 5.22 21.90
CA ARG A 88 -15.99 5.25 20.89
C ARG A 88 -15.50 4.90 19.49
N SER A 89 -14.24 5.14 19.16
CA SER A 89 -13.67 4.74 17.88
C SER A 89 -12.18 4.42 17.97
N HIS A 90 -11.76 3.50 17.13
CA HIS A 90 -10.37 3.25 16.80
C HIS A 90 -9.91 4.30 15.78
N THR A 91 -8.78 4.94 16.05
CA THR A 91 -8.09 5.81 15.09
C THR A 91 -6.72 5.23 14.79
N LEU A 92 -6.49 4.88 13.53
CA LEU A 92 -5.21 4.44 13.01
C LEU A 92 -4.67 5.52 12.07
N ILE A 93 -3.40 5.88 12.25
CA ILE A 93 -2.69 6.81 11.39
C ILE A 93 -1.50 6.09 10.79
N VAL A 94 -1.39 6.07 9.47
CA VAL A 94 -0.23 5.53 8.73
C VAL A 94 0.49 6.69 8.06
N LYS A 95 1.79 6.85 8.30
CA LYS A 95 2.63 7.94 7.75
C LYS A 95 3.76 7.37 6.91
N HIS A 96 4.01 7.93 5.73
CA HIS A 96 5.09 7.56 4.82
C HIS A 96 5.61 8.78 4.06
N ASP A 97 6.53 8.59 3.09
CA ASP A 97 7.12 9.66 2.26
C ASP A 97 7.08 9.35 0.74
N MET A 98 6.12 8.52 0.35
CA MET A 98 5.99 7.91 -0.98
C MET A 98 4.94 8.57 -1.89
N GLY A 99 4.26 9.63 -1.44
CA GLY A 99 3.31 10.39 -2.25
C GLY A 99 1.92 9.75 -2.39
N LEU A 100 0.97 10.52 -2.93
CA LEU A 100 -0.47 10.26 -2.86
C LEU A 100 -0.90 8.85 -3.30
N LYS A 101 -0.26 8.30 -4.34
CA LYS A 101 -0.59 6.96 -4.86
C LYS A 101 -0.21 5.85 -3.87
N ALA A 102 0.83 6.06 -3.07
CA ALA A 102 1.13 5.16 -1.96
C ALA A 102 0.07 5.28 -0.86
N SER A 103 -0.38 6.50 -0.53
CA SER A 103 -1.46 6.68 0.46
C SER A 103 -2.76 6.03 0.00
N VAL A 104 -3.08 6.12 -1.28
CA VAL A 104 -4.23 5.44 -1.89
C VAL A 104 -4.12 3.92 -1.72
N PHE A 105 -2.94 3.36 -2.00
CA PHE A 105 -2.68 1.94 -1.81
C PHE A 105 -2.85 1.52 -0.34
N TYR A 106 -2.23 2.24 0.60
CA TYR A 106 -2.35 1.92 2.03
C TYR A 106 -3.78 2.10 2.56
N ALA A 107 -4.50 3.09 2.06
CA ALA A 107 -5.91 3.30 2.39
C ALA A 107 -6.76 2.08 2.02
N GLU A 108 -6.65 1.59 0.79
CA GLU A 108 -7.42 0.41 0.36
C GLU A 108 -6.96 -0.86 1.09
N ALA A 109 -5.66 -1.02 1.36
CA ALA A 109 -5.15 -2.16 2.12
C ALA A 109 -5.67 -2.19 3.56
N VAL A 110 -5.66 -1.04 4.25
CA VAL A 110 -6.20 -0.91 5.62
C VAL A 110 -7.72 -1.15 5.60
N LYS A 111 -8.43 -0.57 4.64
CA LYS A 111 -9.88 -0.76 4.47
C LYS A 111 -10.25 -2.23 4.32
N ALA A 112 -9.53 -2.94 3.46
CA ALA A 112 -9.74 -4.37 3.24
C ALA A 112 -9.47 -5.18 4.51
N ALA A 113 -8.33 -4.93 5.18
CA ALA A 113 -7.97 -5.62 6.42
C ALA A 113 -9.04 -5.41 7.52
N PHE A 114 -9.58 -4.20 7.65
CA PHE A 114 -10.61 -3.89 8.64
C PHE A 114 -11.99 -4.43 8.23
N SER A 115 -12.29 -4.48 6.94
CA SER A 115 -13.51 -5.12 6.42
C SER A 115 -13.53 -6.62 6.71
N HIS A 116 -12.39 -7.31 6.67
CA HIS A 116 -12.28 -8.70 7.12
C HIS A 116 -12.63 -8.90 8.60
N LEU A 117 -12.51 -7.85 9.41
CA LEU A 117 -12.93 -7.86 10.82
C LEU A 117 -14.41 -7.46 11.00
N GLY A 118 -15.12 -7.12 9.92
CA GLY A 118 -16.49 -6.61 9.96
C GLY A 118 -16.60 -5.15 10.40
N LEU A 119 -15.52 -4.36 10.29
CA LEU A 119 -15.48 -2.96 10.70
C LEU A 119 -15.67 -2.03 9.49
N GLY A 120 -16.75 -1.25 9.48
CA GLY A 120 -16.92 -0.12 8.58
C GLY A 120 -15.90 0.97 8.92
N THR A 121 -15.15 1.45 7.93
CA THR A 121 -13.99 2.32 8.19
C THR A 121 -14.05 3.57 7.33
N ASP A 122 -14.09 4.73 8.00
CA ASP A 122 -13.86 6.05 7.42
C ASP A 122 -12.38 6.22 7.11
N ILE A 123 -12.03 6.65 5.91
CA ILE A 123 -10.62 6.84 5.54
C ILE A 123 -10.38 8.20 4.90
N PHE A 124 -9.40 8.91 5.45
CA PHE A 124 -8.90 10.18 4.97
C PHE A 124 -7.48 10.02 4.45
N VAL A 125 -7.19 10.65 3.31
CA VAL A 125 -5.94 10.47 2.59
C VAL A 125 -5.31 11.83 2.32
N THR A 126 -4.02 11.96 2.60
CA THR A 126 -3.15 13.04 2.13
C THR A 126 -2.02 12.44 1.29
N ASP A 127 -1.14 13.28 0.74
CA ASP A 127 0.00 12.79 -0.05
C ASP A 127 0.88 11.79 0.68
N ASP A 128 1.00 11.87 2.01
CA ASP A 128 1.98 11.08 2.76
C ASP A 128 1.42 10.47 4.05
N GLN A 129 0.08 10.46 4.17
CA GLN A 129 -0.61 9.98 5.36
C GLN A 129 -1.98 9.42 5.03
N VAL A 130 -2.33 8.35 5.73
CA VAL A 130 -3.68 7.77 5.78
C VAL A 130 -4.17 7.82 7.22
N ILE A 131 -5.42 8.26 7.41
CA ILE A 131 -6.11 8.22 8.71
C ILE A 131 -7.34 7.36 8.53
N ALA A 132 -7.40 6.24 9.26
CA ALA A 132 -8.52 5.33 9.29
C ALA A 132 -9.23 5.43 10.64
N ILE A 133 -10.55 5.61 10.62
CA ILE A 133 -11.40 5.71 11.80
C ILE A 133 -12.46 4.63 11.71
N SER A 134 -12.57 3.82 12.77
CA SER A 134 -13.48 2.67 12.80
C SER A 134 -14.20 2.58 14.13
N PRO A 135 -15.44 2.06 14.16
CA PRO A 135 -16.15 1.79 15.40
C PRO A 135 -15.47 0.67 16.21
N PRO A 136 -15.82 0.52 17.51
CA PRO A 136 -15.10 -0.33 18.46
C PRO A 136 -15.31 -1.83 18.23
N ASP A 137 -16.41 -2.20 17.60
CA ASP A 137 -16.76 -3.59 17.33
C ASP A 137 -17.67 -3.71 16.10
N PRO A 138 -17.79 -4.90 15.49
CA PRO A 138 -18.62 -5.12 14.30
C PRO A 138 -20.13 -4.96 14.51
N ALA A 139 -20.63 -5.19 15.72
CA ALA A 139 -22.05 -5.03 16.05
C ALA A 139 -22.46 -3.57 16.28
N HIS A 140 -21.48 -2.66 16.38
CA HIS A 140 -21.69 -1.24 16.63
C HIS A 140 -22.67 -0.62 15.60
N PRO A 141 -23.64 0.20 16.02
CA PRO A 141 -24.67 0.75 15.14
C PRO A 141 -24.13 1.49 13.91
N LEU A 142 -22.95 2.12 14.02
CA LEU A 142 -22.30 2.82 12.91
C LEU A 142 -21.85 1.87 11.77
N ASN A 143 -21.69 0.57 11.99
CA ASN A 143 -21.41 -0.37 10.90
C ASN A 143 -22.62 -0.62 10.00
N ARG A 144 -23.85 -0.53 10.55
CA ARG A 144 -25.09 -0.79 9.79
C ARG A 144 -25.50 0.35 8.85
N SER A 145 -24.93 1.55 9.04
CA SER A 145 -25.07 2.67 8.09
C SER A 145 -24.05 2.63 6.95
N TYR A 146 -23.08 1.72 6.99
CA TYR A 146 -22.02 1.57 5.99
C TYR A 146 -22.38 0.51 4.95
N GLU A 147 -23.46 0.73 4.19
CA GLU A 147 -23.66 0.02 2.92
C GLU A 147 -22.69 0.60 1.89
N GLY A 148 -21.56 -0.08 1.66
CA GLY A 148 -20.78 -0.02 0.42
C GLY A 148 -20.44 1.36 -0.17
N ALA A 149 -19.15 1.71 -0.11
CA ALA A 149 -18.49 2.62 -1.05
C ALA A 149 -19.07 4.04 -1.17
N ALA A 150 -18.90 4.85 -0.12
CA ALA A 150 -18.87 6.30 -0.29
C ALA A 150 -17.61 6.86 0.38
N ASP A 151 -16.82 7.58 -0.41
CA ASP A 151 -15.96 8.67 0.03
C ASP A 151 -14.66 8.31 0.77
N LEU A 152 -13.78 7.55 0.11
CA LEU A 152 -12.38 7.92 0.22
C LEU A 152 -12.25 9.35 -0.31
N LYS A 153 -12.06 10.32 0.60
CA LYS A 153 -11.89 11.74 0.27
C LYS A 153 -10.49 11.94 -0.31
N TYR A 154 -10.32 11.56 -1.56
CA TYR A 154 -9.10 11.87 -2.31
C TYR A 154 -9.10 13.36 -2.67
N PRO A 155 -7.97 14.07 -2.54
CA PRO A 155 -7.85 15.40 -3.10
C PRO A 155 -8.10 15.35 -4.61
N THR A 156 -9.13 16.08 -5.06
CA THR A 156 -9.54 16.14 -6.47
C THR A 156 -8.60 17.07 -7.26
N SER A 157 -7.35 16.67 -7.50
CA SER A 157 -6.54 17.20 -8.61
C SER A 157 -5.14 16.58 -8.65
N ALA A 158 -4.92 15.66 -9.60
CA ALA A 158 -3.62 15.51 -10.24
C ALA A 158 -3.87 15.01 -11.65
N THR A 159 -3.91 15.95 -12.60
CA THR A 159 -4.05 15.70 -14.03
C THR A 159 -3.08 14.59 -14.44
N SER A 160 -3.61 13.46 -14.89
CA SER A 160 -2.84 12.37 -15.48
C SER A 160 -1.99 12.93 -16.63
N ARG A 161 -0.70 13.16 -16.39
CA ARG A 161 0.23 13.42 -17.49
C ARG A 161 0.41 12.12 -18.25
N PRO A 162 0.16 12.08 -19.57
CA PRO A 162 0.40 10.87 -20.34
C PRO A 162 1.90 10.54 -20.30
N ILE A 163 2.20 9.26 -20.08
CA ILE A 163 3.55 8.70 -20.11
C ILE A 163 4.14 8.95 -21.50
N PRO A 164 5.33 9.58 -21.64
CA PRO A 164 5.98 9.70 -22.93
C PRO A 164 6.30 8.30 -23.44
N LYS A 165 5.76 7.92 -24.62
CA LYS A 165 6.14 6.67 -25.29
C LYS A 165 7.65 6.71 -25.53
N LEU A 166 8.39 5.79 -24.91
CA LEU A 166 9.81 5.59 -25.21
C LEU A 166 9.95 5.32 -26.72
N ARG A 167 10.64 6.22 -27.42
CA ARG A 167 10.97 6.05 -28.84
C ARG A 167 11.93 4.87 -28.95
N ARG A 168 11.41 3.72 -29.39
CA ARG A 168 12.20 2.53 -29.73
C ARG A 168 13.28 2.96 -30.73
N GLY A 169 14.52 2.60 -30.44
CA GLY A 169 15.72 3.08 -31.13
C GLY A 169 15.62 3.06 -32.65
N GLN A 170 15.97 4.19 -33.26
CA GLN A 170 16.45 4.20 -34.63
C GLN A 170 17.74 3.37 -34.65
N ARG A 171 17.65 2.15 -35.18
CA ARG A 171 18.82 1.49 -35.76
C ARG A 171 19.29 2.41 -36.89
N ALA A 172 20.54 2.84 -36.82
CA ALA A 172 21.21 3.40 -37.99
C ALA A 172 21.42 2.23 -38.96
N ASP A 173 20.68 2.25 -40.07
CA ASP A 173 20.97 1.42 -41.23
C ASP A 173 22.32 1.86 -41.78
N SER A 174 23.33 1.02 -41.62
CA SER A 174 24.58 1.10 -42.36
C SER A 174 24.37 0.43 -43.72
N ASP A 175 23.74 1.15 -44.64
CA ASP A 175 23.77 0.81 -46.06
C ASP A 175 24.95 1.56 -46.70
N SER A 176 26.03 0.82 -46.96
CA SER A 176 27.02 1.20 -47.96
C SER A 176 26.38 1.12 -49.34
N PRO A 177 26.63 2.12 -50.21
CA PRO A 177 27.13 1.72 -51.52
C PRO A 177 28.18 2.69 -52.09
N ALA A 178 29.22 2.11 -52.70
CA ALA A 178 29.60 2.31 -54.10
C ALA A 178 31.12 2.23 -54.31
N LYS A 179 31.48 1.53 -55.39
CA LYS A 179 32.83 1.31 -55.91
C LYS A 179 33.41 2.58 -56.56
N SER A 180 34.74 2.58 -56.62
CA SER A 180 35.66 3.07 -57.68
C SER A 180 35.63 4.55 -58.06
N ASP A 181 36.75 5.26 -57.87
CA ASP A 181 37.75 5.49 -58.93
C ASP A 181 38.97 6.28 -58.42
N ASN A 182 40.10 6.01 -59.08
CA ASN A 182 41.45 6.61 -59.02
C ASN A 182 42.46 6.08 -57.98
#